data_AF-A0A1N7UQG0-F1
#
_entry.id   AF-A0A1N7UQG0-F1
#
_cell.length_a   1.000
_cell.length_b   1.000
_cell.length_c   1.000
_cell.angle_alpha   90.00
_cell.angle_beta   90.00
_cell.angle_gamma   90.00
#
_symmetry.space_group_name_H-M   'P 1'
#
loop_
_entity.id
_entity.type
_entity.pdbx_description
1 polymer ?
#
loop_
_entity_poly.entity_id
_entity_poly.type
_entity_poly.pdbx_seq_one_letter_code
_entity_poly.pdbx_strand_id
1 'polypeptide(L)'
;MWSSSASAQEAGGARRNVAWGGSYPLDARRSDTTTQDVGSNKQAISQLLKEIEDAEKTSKSQVVRDLRDKLNKVRGELGDEKFKEVLEELKKDKADAWWAWLKALFPDLFPDDSPLEPPSPAPSPRGGGRGGGGGGGNRVNPQGFGPADVMSNKPITEGAKYFNYKPDNSNPGKKPDNIWSGFSQGPDGNCVTVSSIKAAMMQFGQKPTDVFKEVRETGSGYDVTMRDGVKVSFTKDELRQAATQARFKGDDPQMITDANFMYAASAKRAQMENNDGTAGRSFQAAMNSLNDGEGSREGLNRLGLKGHYRPATDSDLRSSKVGTVEYGGHSMAVIDGRIELWGRRGGVPQSGMATVLF
;
A
#
# COMPACT_ATOMS: atom_id res chain seq x y z
N MET A 1 5.07 -84.74 -11.41
CA MET A 1 4.82 -83.30 -11.63
C MET A 1 6.19 -82.61 -11.48
N TRP A 2 7.04 -82.46 -12.50
CA TRP A 2 6.82 -82.32 -13.96
C TRP A 2 5.88 -81.14 -14.29
N SER A 3 6.09 -80.24 -15.27
CA SER A 3 7.20 -79.93 -16.21
C SER A 3 6.84 -78.61 -16.97
N SER A 4 7.69 -77.80 -17.62
CA SER A 4 9.16 -77.59 -17.57
C SER A 4 9.55 -76.38 -18.44
N SER A 5 10.53 -75.57 -17.99
CA SER A 5 11.70 -74.99 -18.73
C SER A 5 11.56 -74.21 -20.08
N ALA A 6 12.63 -73.45 -20.40
CA ALA A 6 12.93 -72.69 -21.64
C ALA A 6 12.15 -71.36 -21.84
N SER A 7 12.71 -70.20 -22.26
CA SER A 7 14.05 -69.75 -22.78
C SER A 7 14.26 -69.74 -24.31
N ALA A 8 15.03 -68.74 -24.79
CA ALA A 8 15.54 -68.49 -26.16
C ALA A 8 14.51 -67.89 -27.16
N GLN A 9 14.82 -66.79 -27.88
CA GLN A 9 15.41 -66.67 -29.24
C GLN A 9 14.45 -67.09 -30.39
N GLU A 10 14.42 -66.49 -31.58
CA GLU A 10 15.20 -65.38 -32.17
C GLU A 10 14.51 -64.73 -33.39
N ALA A 11 15.00 -63.55 -33.78
CA ALA A 11 15.16 -63.04 -35.17
C ALA A 11 13.97 -62.91 -36.17
N GLY A 12 14.14 -61.96 -37.10
CA GLY A 12 13.33 -61.81 -38.31
C GLY A 12 12.08 -60.90 -38.16
N GLY A 13 11.75 -60.02 -39.11
CA GLY A 13 12.56 -59.64 -40.29
C GLY A 13 11.89 -58.65 -41.24
N ALA A 14 12.46 -57.44 -41.31
CA ALA A 14 12.75 -56.67 -42.54
C ALA A 14 11.63 -56.26 -43.55
N ARG A 15 11.84 -55.03 -44.10
CA ARG A 15 11.36 -54.48 -45.40
C ARG A 15 9.93 -53.88 -45.40
N ARG A 16 9.80 -52.56 -45.61
CA ARG A 16 9.65 -51.82 -46.90
C ARG A 16 8.17 -51.80 -47.37
N ASN A 17 7.63 -50.78 -48.04
CA ASN A 17 8.24 -49.66 -48.78
C ASN A 17 7.27 -48.45 -48.91
N VAL A 18 7.78 -47.29 -49.36
CA VAL A 18 7.15 -46.26 -50.25
C VAL A 18 5.63 -46.00 -50.05
N ALA A 19 5.15 -44.87 -49.50
CA ALA A 19 5.41 -43.44 -49.78
C ALA A 19 4.80 -42.89 -51.10
N TRP A 20 3.59 -42.33 -50.99
CA TRP A 20 2.95 -41.24 -51.78
C TRP A 20 1.76 -40.77 -50.90
N GLY A 21 1.34 -39.51 -50.83
CA GLY A 21 1.70 -38.31 -51.58
C GLY A 21 0.43 -37.49 -51.81
N GLY A 22 0.03 -36.68 -50.82
CA GLY A 22 -1.31 -36.05 -50.79
C GLY A 22 -1.32 -34.69 -50.09
N SER A 23 -1.66 -33.67 -50.88
CA SER A 23 -1.81 -32.24 -50.55
C SER A 23 -2.55 -31.92 -49.24
N TYR A 24 -2.02 -30.93 -48.49
CA TYR A 24 -2.79 -30.18 -47.49
C TYR A 24 -3.91 -29.35 -48.14
N PRO A 25 -5.08 -29.30 -47.49
CA PRO A 25 -5.95 -28.13 -47.50
C PRO A 25 -5.84 -27.37 -46.17
N LEU A 26 -5.88 -26.03 -46.22
CA LEU A 26 -6.53 -25.25 -45.17
C LEU A 26 -8.06 -25.56 -45.29
N ASP A 27 -8.89 -25.48 -44.26
CA ASP A 27 -8.95 -24.42 -43.26
C ASP A 27 -9.84 -24.78 -42.03
N ALA A 28 -9.97 -23.82 -41.10
CA ALA A 28 -11.16 -23.56 -40.28
C ALA A 28 -11.74 -24.68 -39.37
N ARG A 29 -11.12 -24.84 -38.19
CA ARG A 29 -11.87 -25.00 -36.92
C ARG A 29 -11.28 -24.11 -35.82
N ARG A 30 -11.84 -22.91 -35.64
CA ARG A 30 -11.35 -21.91 -34.67
C ARG A 30 -12.48 -21.10 -34.01
N SER A 31 -13.49 -21.80 -33.49
CA SER A 31 -14.59 -21.21 -32.70
C SER A 31 -15.28 -22.30 -31.88
N ASP A 32 -15.10 -22.29 -30.55
CA ASP A 32 -16.07 -22.77 -29.52
C ASP A 32 -15.44 -22.77 -28.11
N THR A 33 -14.12 -22.96 -27.97
CA THR A 33 -13.48 -23.10 -26.66
C THR A 33 -13.41 -21.81 -25.83
N THR A 34 -13.55 -20.63 -26.46
CA THR A 34 -13.40 -19.32 -25.79
C THR A 34 -14.68 -18.81 -25.11
N THR A 35 -15.87 -19.17 -25.61
CA THR A 35 -17.14 -18.60 -25.11
C THR A 35 -17.62 -19.23 -23.81
N GLN A 36 -17.33 -20.51 -23.56
CA GLN A 36 -17.68 -21.16 -22.28
C GLN A 36 -16.82 -20.65 -21.10
N ASP A 37 -15.52 -20.45 -21.33
CA ASP A 37 -14.56 -19.95 -20.34
C ASP A 37 -14.94 -18.54 -19.85
N VAL A 38 -15.13 -17.59 -20.79
CA VAL A 38 -15.51 -16.20 -20.48
C VAL A 38 -16.85 -16.13 -19.72
N GLY A 39 -17.83 -16.96 -20.08
CA GLY A 39 -19.14 -17.00 -19.42
C GLY A 39 -19.07 -17.36 -17.92
N SER A 40 -18.25 -18.36 -17.57
CA SER A 40 -18.04 -18.78 -16.18
C SER A 40 -17.29 -17.70 -15.37
N ASN A 41 -16.20 -17.18 -15.93
CA ASN A 41 -15.38 -16.15 -15.30
C ASN A 41 -16.15 -14.84 -15.06
N LYS A 42 -17.02 -14.44 -16.01
CA LYS A 42 -17.92 -13.28 -15.87
C LYS A 42 -18.89 -13.43 -14.70
N GLN A 43 -19.41 -14.63 -14.44
CA GLN A 43 -20.26 -14.88 -13.27
C GLN A 43 -19.47 -14.79 -11.96
N ALA A 44 -18.28 -15.41 -11.89
CA ALA A 44 -17.41 -15.36 -10.71
C ALA A 44 -16.98 -13.93 -10.35
N ILE A 45 -16.56 -13.14 -11.34
CA ILE A 45 -16.15 -11.73 -11.16
C ILE A 45 -17.33 -10.87 -10.73
N SER A 46 -18.50 -11.02 -11.36
CA SER A 46 -19.71 -10.27 -11.01
C SER A 46 -20.17 -10.56 -9.58
N GLN A 47 -20.12 -11.82 -9.15
CA GLN A 47 -20.48 -12.22 -7.79
C GLN A 47 -19.48 -11.67 -6.75
N LEU A 48 -18.16 -11.78 -6.99
CA LEU A 48 -17.14 -11.23 -6.10
C LEU A 48 -17.26 -9.71 -5.96
N LEU A 49 -17.48 -8.98 -7.05
CA LEU A 49 -17.69 -7.53 -7.02
C LEU A 49 -18.91 -7.16 -6.18
N LYS A 50 -20.04 -7.86 -6.34
CA LYS A 50 -21.23 -7.63 -5.52
C LYS A 50 -20.97 -7.91 -4.03
N GLU A 51 -20.28 -8.99 -3.70
CA GLU A 51 -19.94 -9.32 -2.31
C GLU A 51 -19.00 -8.27 -1.68
N ILE A 52 -18.07 -7.68 -2.45
CA ILE A 52 -17.24 -6.55 -1.99
C ILE A 52 -18.13 -5.32 -1.72
N GLU A 53 -19.01 -4.97 -2.65
CA GLU A 53 -19.93 -3.82 -2.53
C GLU A 53 -20.82 -3.92 -1.26
N ASP A 54 -21.34 -5.11 -0.96
CA ASP A 54 -22.19 -5.35 0.22
C ASP A 54 -21.37 -5.54 1.51
N ALA A 55 -20.11 -6.01 1.45
CA ALA A 55 -19.19 -6.06 2.58
C ALA A 55 -18.68 -4.66 2.99
N GLU A 56 -18.47 -3.76 2.01
CA GLU A 56 -18.12 -2.35 2.24
C GLU A 56 -19.28 -1.60 2.91
N LYS A 57 -20.52 -1.73 2.40
CA LYS A 57 -21.74 -1.16 3.03
C LYS A 57 -21.95 -1.64 4.46
N THR A 58 -21.52 -2.86 4.79
CA THR A 58 -21.67 -3.45 6.14
C THR A 58 -20.42 -3.29 7.02
N SER A 59 -19.43 -2.49 6.59
CA SER A 59 -18.19 -2.20 7.33
C SER A 59 -17.36 -3.44 7.73
N LYS A 60 -17.51 -4.56 7.00
CA LYS A 60 -16.85 -5.84 7.30
C LYS A 60 -15.44 -5.88 6.69
N SER A 61 -14.55 -5.04 7.20
CA SER A 61 -13.22 -4.77 6.61
C SER A 61 -12.33 -6.00 6.39
N GLN A 62 -12.47 -7.08 7.17
CA GLN A 62 -11.78 -8.35 6.88
C GLN A 62 -12.39 -9.07 5.67
N VAL A 63 -13.72 -9.15 5.59
CA VAL A 63 -14.43 -9.79 4.47
C VAL A 63 -14.15 -9.05 3.16
N VAL A 64 -14.06 -7.71 3.19
CA VAL A 64 -13.64 -6.90 2.04
C VAL A 64 -12.25 -7.30 1.53
N ARG A 65 -11.28 -7.56 2.43
CA ARG A 65 -9.93 -8.03 2.07
C ARG A 65 -10.00 -9.44 1.47
N ASP A 66 -10.60 -10.38 2.18
CA ASP A 66 -10.72 -11.79 1.77
C ASP A 66 -11.40 -11.95 0.39
N LEU A 67 -12.26 -11.00 -0.01
CA LEU A 67 -12.91 -10.94 -1.32
C LEU A 67 -12.08 -10.24 -2.39
N ARG A 68 -11.39 -9.13 -2.05
CA ARG A 68 -10.42 -8.47 -2.93
C ARG A 68 -9.27 -9.41 -3.29
N ASP A 69 -8.76 -10.19 -2.33
CA ASP A 69 -7.71 -11.19 -2.55
C ASP A 69 -8.16 -12.32 -3.49
N LYS A 70 -9.40 -12.80 -3.35
CA LYS A 70 -10.00 -13.76 -4.31
C LYS A 70 -10.14 -13.16 -5.70
N LEU A 71 -10.56 -11.90 -5.80
CA LEU A 71 -10.74 -11.23 -7.08
C LEU A 71 -9.39 -10.94 -7.77
N ASN A 72 -8.35 -10.59 -7.01
CA ASN A 72 -6.97 -10.49 -7.48
C ASN A 72 -6.40 -11.86 -7.89
N LYS A 73 -6.74 -12.95 -7.19
CA LYS A 73 -6.38 -14.31 -7.63
C LYS A 73 -7.03 -14.66 -8.96
N VAL A 74 -8.33 -14.40 -9.12
CA VAL A 74 -9.07 -14.61 -10.38
C VAL A 74 -8.46 -13.77 -11.52
N ARG A 75 -8.12 -12.49 -11.27
CA ARG A 75 -7.36 -11.65 -12.20
C ARG A 75 -6.04 -12.31 -12.62
N GLY A 76 -5.25 -12.82 -11.66
CA GLY A 76 -3.98 -13.50 -11.92
C GLY A 76 -4.11 -14.81 -12.69
N GLU A 77 -5.23 -15.52 -12.55
CA GLU A 77 -5.53 -16.76 -13.29
C GLU A 77 -6.06 -16.49 -14.72
N LEU A 78 -6.70 -15.34 -14.96
CA LEU A 78 -7.21 -14.91 -16.28
C LEU A 78 -6.20 -14.11 -17.12
N GLY A 79 -5.35 -13.32 -16.47
CA GLY A 79 -4.54 -12.28 -17.11
C GLY A 79 -5.31 -10.97 -17.32
N ASP A 80 -4.58 -9.85 -17.21
CA ASP A 80 -5.15 -8.50 -17.15
C ASP A 80 -6.00 -8.12 -18.37
N GLU A 81 -5.63 -8.58 -19.58
CA GLU A 81 -6.36 -8.31 -20.82
C GLU A 81 -7.78 -8.91 -20.77
N LYS A 82 -7.89 -10.24 -20.54
CA LYS A 82 -9.18 -10.93 -20.41
C LYS A 82 -10.00 -10.41 -19.24
N PHE A 83 -9.35 -10.08 -18.12
CA PHE A 83 -10.02 -9.50 -16.96
C PHE A 83 -10.65 -8.14 -17.32
N LYS A 84 -9.93 -7.29 -18.05
CA LYS A 84 -10.42 -5.99 -18.54
C LYS A 84 -11.57 -6.12 -19.55
N GLU A 85 -11.52 -7.11 -20.44
CA GLU A 85 -12.64 -7.45 -21.34
C GLU A 85 -13.91 -7.79 -20.55
N VAL A 86 -13.81 -8.65 -19.53
CA VAL A 86 -14.95 -9.02 -18.68
C VAL A 86 -15.51 -7.82 -17.90
N LEU A 87 -14.67 -6.90 -17.43
CA LEU A 87 -15.12 -5.69 -16.75
C LEU A 87 -15.85 -4.72 -17.71
N GLU A 88 -15.34 -4.49 -18.92
CA GLU A 88 -16.00 -3.69 -19.95
C GLU A 88 -17.30 -4.34 -20.47
N GLU A 89 -17.43 -5.67 -20.39
CA GLU A 89 -18.71 -6.33 -20.60
C GLU A 89 -19.71 -6.09 -19.47
N LEU A 90 -19.28 -6.18 -18.20
CA LEU A 90 -20.15 -5.97 -17.03
C LEU A 90 -20.62 -4.52 -16.90
N LYS A 91 -19.84 -3.56 -17.41
CA LYS A 91 -20.14 -2.13 -17.49
C LYS A 91 -21.38 -1.79 -18.33
N LYS A 92 -21.71 -2.60 -19.35
CA LYS A 92 -22.82 -2.33 -20.29
C LYS A 92 -24.19 -2.22 -19.60
N ASP A 93 -24.35 -2.88 -18.46
CA ASP A 93 -25.59 -2.95 -17.68
C ASP A 93 -25.49 -2.22 -16.31
N LYS A 94 -24.57 -1.24 -16.18
CA LYS A 94 -24.23 -0.57 -14.91
C LYS A 94 -24.12 0.95 -15.05
N ALA A 95 -24.35 1.66 -13.94
CA ALA A 95 -24.24 3.12 -13.87
C ALA A 95 -22.79 3.59 -13.71
N ASP A 96 -22.47 4.81 -14.16
CA ASP A 96 -21.13 5.39 -14.11
C ASP A 96 -20.50 5.41 -12.70
N ALA A 97 -21.32 5.54 -11.65
CA ALA A 97 -20.87 5.48 -10.26
C ALA A 97 -20.29 4.10 -9.88
N TRP A 98 -20.83 3.01 -10.43
CA TRP A 98 -20.28 1.66 -10.26
C TRP A 98 -18.95 1.51 -11.01
N TRP A 99 -18.84 2.11 -12.20
CA TRP A 99 -17.59 2.12 -12.97
C TRP A 99 -16.49 2.96 -12.28
N ALA A 100 -16.86 4.09 -11.67
CA ALA A 100 -15.94 4.92 -10.88
C ALA A 100 -15.47 4.20 -9.60
N TRP A 101 -16.37 3.51 -8.89
CA TRP A 101 -16.03 2.64 -7.76
C TRP A 101 -15.09 1.50 -8.16
N LEU A 102 -15.37 0.83 -9.29
CA LEU A 102 -14.53 -0.24 -9.83
C LEU A 102 -13.12 0.26 -10.25
N LYS A 103 -13.02 1.46 -10.84
CA LYS A 103 -11.73 2.10 -11.14
C LYS A 103 -10.96 2.49 -9.88
N ALA A 104 -11.64 2.93 -8.82
CA ALA A 104 -11.03 3.19 -7.52
C ALA A 104 -10.61 1.90 -6.79
N LEU A 105 -11.24 0.77 -7.11
CA LEU A 105 -10.90 -0.57 -6.60
C LEU A 105 -9.64 -1.15 -7.28
N PHE A 106 -9.37 -0.78 -8.54
CA PHE A 106 -8.24 -1.27 -9.34
C PHE A 106 -7.58 -0.18 -10.22
N PRO A 107 -6.89 0.82 -9.63
CA PRO A 107 -6.27 1.91 -10.41
C PRO A 107 -5.25 1.40 -11.45
N ASP A 108 -4.46 0.38 -11.10
CA ASP A 108 -3.40 -0.20 -11.96
C ASP A 108 -3.91 -0.82 -13.27
N LEU A 109 -5.21 -1.12 -13.40
CA LEU A 109 -5.79 -1.69 -14.63
C LEU A 109 -6.18 -0.62 -15.67
N PHE A 110 -6.16 0.66 -15.29
CA PHE A 110 -6.61 1.78 -16.13
C PHE A 110 -5.62 2.97 -16.17
N PRO A 111 -4.31 2.75 -16.43
CA PRO A 111 -3.31 3.82 -16.44
C PRO A 111 -3.48 4.82 -17.60
N ASP A 112 -3.98 4.36 -18.75
CA ASP A 112 -3.94 5.10 -20.03
C ASP A 112 -4.91 6.28 -20.14
N ASP A 113 -5.82 6.47 -19.18
CA ASP A 113 -6.73 7.63 -19.13
C ASP A 113 -6.05 8.92 -18.60
N SER A 114 -4.73 8.91 -18.39
CA SER A 114 -3.94 10.06 -17.93
C SER A 114 -3.05 10.64 -19.04
N PRO A 115 -3.30 11.86 -19.54
CA PRO A 115 -2.47 12.46 -20.58
C PRO A 115 -1.07 12.85 -20.06
N LEU A 116 -0.04 12.44 -20.80
CA LEU A 116 1.37 12.70 -20.52
C LEU A 116 1.79 14.09 -21.04
N GLU A 117 2.44 14.91 -20.21
CA GLU A 117 3.83 15.39 -20.38
C GLU A 117 4.19 16.58 -19.44
N PRO A 118 5.45 16.73 -18.99
CA PRO A 118 5.89 17.82 -18.10
C PRO A 118 6.79 18.89 -18.78
N PRO A 119 6.65 20.18 -18.41
CA PRO A 119 7.67 21.20 -18.71
C PRO A 119 8.46 21.69 -17.47
N SER A 120 9.72 22.04 -17.69
CA SER A 120 10.71 22.55 -16.70
C SER A 120 10.54 24.06 -16.38
N PRO A 121 11.22 24.63 -15.35
CA PRO A 121 10.64 25.72 -14.57
C PRO A 121 11.13 27.17 -14.84
N ALA A 122 10.29 28.11 -14.36
CA ALA A 122 10.55 29.53 -14.01
C ALA A 122 10.71 30.55 -15.17
N PRO A 123 10.51 31.88 -14.93
CA PRO A 123 10.11 32.58 -13.69
C PRO A 123 8.77 33.37 -13.78
N SER A 124 8.32 33.93 -12.65
CA SER A 124 7.15 34.85 -12.55
C SER A 124 7.51 36.31 -12.92
N PRO A 125 6.57 37.19 -13.32
CA PRO A 125 5.65 37.83 -12.34
C PRO A 125 4.25 38.29 -12.85
N ARG A 126 3.38 38.66 -11.89
CA ARG A 126 2.19 39.54 -11.99
C ARG A 126 1.10 39.21 -13.03
N GLY A 127 -0.09 38.90 -12.52
CA GLY A 127 -1.37 38.95 -13.25
C GLY A 127 -2.48 38.33 -12.40
N GLY A 128 -3.64 38.98 -12.29
CA GLY A 128 -4.79 38.45 -11.56
C GLY A 128 -5.89 37.99 -12.51
N GLY A 129 -6.54 36.86 -12.24
CA GLY A 129 -7.62 36.37 -13.10
C GLY A 129 -8.13 34.99 -12.71
N ARG A 130 -9.43 34.92 -12.41
CA ARG A 130 -10.24 33.73 -12.08
C ARG A 130 -9.95 32.46 -12.91
N GLY A 131 -9.86 31.33 -12.19
CA GLY A 131 -10.74 30.17 -12.43
C GLY A 131 -10.22 29.00 -13.27
N GLY A 132 -10.74 27.81 -12.97
CA GLY A 132 -10.56 26.60 -13.79
C GLY A 132 -9.29 25.78 -13.50
N GLY A 133 -9.29 25.00 -12.41
CA GLY A 133 -8.22 24.03 -12.13
C GLY A 133 -8.71 22.92 -11.21
N GLY A 134 -8.65 21.67 -11.68
CA GLY A 134 -9.22 20.51 -10.99
C GLY A 134 -8.84 19.18 -11.65
N GLY A 135 -7.53 18.96 -11.86
CA GLY A 135 -7.02 17.72 -12.45
C GLY A 135 -7.31 16.49 -11.59
N GLY A 136 -7.62 15.37 -12.24
CA GLY A 136 -8.06 14.13 -11.61
C GLY A 136 -7.01 13.48 -10.72
N GLY A 137 -7.28 13.46 -9.42
CA GLY A 137 -6.61 12.65 -8.42
C GLY A 137 -7.42 12.76 -7.14
N ASN A 138 -7.66 11.64 -6.44
CA ASN A 138 -8.65 11.57 -5.36
C ASN A 138 -8.11 12.16 -4.04
N ARG A 139 -7.61 13.40 -4.11
CA ARG A 139 -7.01 14.14 -3.00
C ARG A 139 -8.06 14.45 -1.95
N VAL A 140 -7.88 13.87 -0.77
CA VAL A 140 -8.58 14.23 0.47
C VAL A 140 -8.68 15.76 0.57
N ASN A 141 -9.90 16.30 0.67
CA ASN A 141 -10.11 17.73 0.82
C ASN A 141 -9.79 18.17 2.26
N PRO A 142 -8.75 18.99 2.51
CA PRO A 142 -8.38 19.39 3.87
C PRO A 142 -9.46 20.23 4.58
N GLN A 143 -10.32 20.92 3.84
CA GLN A 143 -11.42 21.70 4.42
C GLN A 143 -12.49 20.81 5.08
N GLY A 144 -12.56 19.52 4.72
CA GLY A 144 -13.50 18.56 5.32
C GLY A 144 -13.22 18.22 6.80
N PHE A 145 -12.04 18.56 7.31
CA PHE A 145 -11.57 18.20 8.66
C PHE A 145 -11.68 19.34 9.67
N GLY A 146 -12.20 20.50 9.25
CA GLY A 146 -12.38 21.69 10.08
C GLY A 146 -11.11 22.55 10.21
N PRO A 147 -11.08 23.50 11.17
CA PRO A 147 -9.92 24.35 11.41
C PRO A 147 -8.76 23.55 12.03
N ALA A 148 -7.53 23.98 11.74
CA ALA A 148 -6.31 23.36 12.28
C ALA A 148 -5.22 24.40 12.60
N ASP A 149 -4.69 24.33 13.82
CA ASP A 149 -3.70 25.22 14.40
C ASP A 149 -2.32 25.01 13.78
N VAL A 150 -1.60 26.11 13.51
CA VAL A 150 -0.16 26.08 13.20
C VAL A 150 0.61 25.99 14.52
N MET A 151 1.46 24.96 14.64
CA MET A 151 2.13 24.62 15.91
C MET A 151 3.59 25.10 16.00
N SER A 152 4.14 25.68 14.92
CA SER A 152 5.48 26.26 14.88
C SER A 152 5.57 27.34 13.79
N ASN A 153 6.39 28.36 14.05
CA ASN A 153 6.75 29.41 13.08
C ASN A 153 8.13 29.19 12.44
N LYS A 154 8.79 28.07 12.72
CA LYS A 154 10.07 27.71 12.09
C LYS A 154 9.87 27.38 10.59
N PRO A 155 10.90 27.54 9.74
CA PRO A 155 10.82 27.14 8.34
C PRO A 155 10.59 25.63 8.17
N ILE A 156 9.61 25.26 7.33
CA ILE A 156 9.43 23.88 6.86
C ILE A 156 10.55 23.53 5.88
N THR A 157 11.05 22.30 5.96
CA THR A 157 12.15 21.79 5.14
C THR A 157 11.82 20.41 4.55
N GLU A 158 12.30 20.18 3.32
CA GLU A 158 12.12 18.92 2.59
C GLU A 158 12.93 17.77 3.22
N GLY A 159 12.29 16.60 3.38
CA GLY A 159 12.83 15.45 4.10
C GLY A 159 13.83 14.58 3.35
N ALA A 160 13.91 14.70 2.03
CA ALA A 160 14.76 13.85 1.17
C ALA A 160 16.28 13.94 1.48
N LYS A 161 16.71 14.95 2.24
CA LYS A 161 18.10 15.15 2.71
C LYS A 161 18.37 14.64 4.13
N TYR A 162 17.34 14.18 4.84
CA TYR A 162 17.41 13.77 6.26
C TYR A 162 17.39 12.24 6.39
N PHE A 163 18.47 11.59 5.95
CA PHE A 163 18.64 10.12 5.98
C PHE A 163 19.88 9.65 6.76
N ASN A 164 20.67 10.58 7.31
CA ASN A 164 21.90 10.26 8.03
C ASN A 164 21.62 9.93 9.51
N TYR A 165 20.87 8.84 9.73
CA TYR A 165 20.51 8.37 11.07
C TYR A 165 21.71 7.79 11.84
N LYS A 166 21.68 7.92 13.17
CA LYS A 166 22.56 7.21 14.11
C LYS A 166 21.71 6.70 15.28
N PRO A 167 21.83 5.42 15.68
CA PRO A 167 21.09 4.91 16.84
C PRO A 167 21.51 5.62 18.13
N ASP A 168 20.59 6.37 18.74
CA ASP A 168 20.76 6.98 20.05
C ASP A 168 19.86 6.30 21.08
N ASN A 169 20.42 5.85 22.19
CA ASN A 169 19.68 5.25 23.32
C ASN A 169 19.59 6.20 24.53
N SER A 170 20.03 7.46 24.39
CA SER A 170 19.86 8.49 25.41
C SER A 170 18.38 8.82 25.62
N ASN A 171 18.04 9.23 26.84
CA ASN A 171 16.70 9.72 27.20
C ASN A 171 15.57 8.79 26.66
N PRO A 172 15.59 7.49 27.02
CA PRO A 172 14.65 6.51 26.48
C PRO A 172 13.21 6.91 26.80
N GLY A 173 12.34 6.85 25.81
CA GLY A 173 10.95 7.24 25.94
C GLY A 173 10.67 8.74 25.97
N LYS A 174 11.64 9.63 25.70
CA LYS A 174 11.34 11.06 25.54
C LYS A 174 10.40 11.25 24.35
N LYS A 175 9.22 11.78 24.60
CA LYS A 175 8.24 12.15 23.56
C LYS A 175 8.74 13.37 22.76
N PRO A 176 8.36 13.50 21.47
CA PRO A 176 8.64 14.70 20.68
C PRO A 176 7.98 15.94 21.27
N ASP A 177 8.72 17.04 21.39
CA ASP A 177 8.20 18.31 21.95
C ASP A 177 7.19 18.98 21.00
N ASN A 178 7.26 18.69 19.69
CA ASN A 178 6.33 19.16 18.66
C ASN A 178 6.12 18.11 17.55
N ILE A 179 5.37 17.07 17.86
CA ILE A 179 4.96 16.02 16.88
C ILE A 179 4.07 16.54 15.73
N TRP A 180 3.51 17.74 15.86
CA TRP A 180 2.56 18.29 14.90
C TRP A 180 3.28 18.71 13.62
N SER A 181 4.17 19.70 13.65
CA SER A 181 4.89 20.18 12.45
C SER A 181 6.30 19.62 12.30
N GLY A 182 6.87 18.95 13.32
CA GLY A 182 8.25 18.45 13.32
C GLY A 182 8.57 17.57 12.11
N PHE A 183 7.65 16.66 11.77
CA PHE A 183 7.52 16.09 10.43
C PHE A 183 6.03 15.98 10.03
N SER A 184 5.75 15.83 8.74
CA SER A 184 4.40 15.71 8.16
C SER A 184 4.47 15.08 6.77
N GLN A 185 3.35 14.58 6.25
CA GLN A 185 3.29 13.93 4.94
C GLN A 185 3.63 14.88 3.77
N GLY A 186 4.11 14.28 2.68
CA GLY A 186 4.26 14.92 1.37
C GLY A 186 2.92 15.17 0.65
N PRO A 187 2.94 15.36 -0.68
CA PRO A 187 1.73 15.46 -1.50
C PRO A 187 0.98 14.13 -1.75
N ASP A 188 1.41 13.04 -1.11
CA ASP A 188 1.10 11.65 -1.48
C ASP A 188 0.19 10.91 -0.47
N GLY A 189 -0.24 9.69 -0.79
CA GLY A 189 -1.23 8.92 -0.03
C GLY A 189 -0.77 8.34 1.32
N ASN A 190 0.49 8.53 1.72
CA ASN A 190 1.12 7.88 2.89
C ASN A 190 0.62 8.31 4.29
N CYS A 191 -0.60 8.83 4.38
CA CYS A 191 -1.23 9.23 5.63
C CYS A 191 -1.31 8.10 6.67
N VAL A 192 -1.55 6.85 6.27
CA VAL A 192 -1.53 5.68 7.19
C VAL A 192 -0.14 5.42 7.76
N THR A 193 0.91 5.58 6.96
CA THR A 193 2.29 5.43 7.43
C THR A 193 2.68 6.59 8.36
N VAL A 194 2.30 7.84 8.02
CA VAL A 194 2.59 9.03 8.85
C VAL A 194 1.81 9.01 10.16
N SER A 195 0.51 8.71 10.15
CA SER A 195 -0.32 8.61 11.36
C SER A 195 0.22 7.54 12.31
N SER A 196 0.65 6.40 11.77
CA SER A 196 1.23 5.30 12.54
C SER A 196 2.58 5.66 13.15
N ILE A 197 3.47 6.35 12.41
CA ILE A 197 4.74 6.85 12.94
C ILE A 197 4.49 7.87 14.05
N LYS A 198 3.56 8.82 13.87
CA LYS A 198 3.25 9.83 14.90
C LYS A 198 2.64 9.23 16.16
N ALA A 199 1.72 8.27 16.01
CA ALA A 199 1.16 7.54 17.14
C ALA A 199 2.23 6.72 17.88
N ALA A 200 3.12 6.04 17.15
CA ALA A 200 4.24 5.30 17.74
C ALA A 200 5.20 6.22 18.51
N MET A 201 5.58 7.36 17.92
CA MET A 201 6.44 8.36 18.57
C MET A 201 5.83 8.94 19.86
N MET A 202 4.51 9.16 19.88
CA MET A 202 3.82 9.68 21.06
C MET A 202 3.44 8.63 22.10
N GLN A 203 3.44 7.34 21.74
CA GLN A 203 3.29 6.25 22.71
C GLN A 203 4.64 5.90 23.34
N PHE A 204 5.65 5.61 22.52
CA PHE A 204 6.90 4.96 22.99
C PHE A 204 8.08 5.92 23.16
N GLY A 205 8.09 7.08 22.50
CA GLY A 205 9.22 8.01 22.43
C GLY A 205 9.63 8.33 20.99
N GLN A 206 10.27 9.47 20.73
CA GLN A 206 10.51 9.95 19.37
C GLN A 206 11.41 9.03 18.54
N LYS A 207 12.45 8.44 19.14
CA LYS A 207 13.56 7.84 18.39
C LYS A 207 13.16 6.45 17.85
N PRO A 208 13.73 5.98 16.74
CA PRO A 208 13.54 4.59 16.30
C PRO A 208 13.98 3.54 17.33
N THR A 209 14.94 3.87 18.19
CA THR A 209 15.35 3.11 19.38
C THR A 209 14.31 3.10 20.51
N ASP A 210 13.42 4.09 20.57
CA ASP A 210 12.27 4.08 21.48
C ASP A 210 11.10 3.26 20.88
N VAL A 211 10.84 3.41 19.57
CA VAL A 211 9.71 2.76 18.88
C VAL A 211 9.95 1.26 18.62
N PHE A 212 11.12 0.87 18.12
CA PHE A 212 11.45 -0.53 17.88
C PHE A 212 12.00 -1.21 19.15
N LYS A 213 12.22 -2.53 19.11
CA LYS A 213 12.78 -3.31 20.23
C LYS A 213 14.31 -3.30 20.26
N GLU A 214 14.93 -3.18 19.10
CA GLU A 214 16.38 -3.03 18.93
C GLU A 214 16.64 -2.29 17.62
N VAL A 215 17.60 -1.35 17.61
CA VAL A 215 18.14 -0.74 16.38
C VAL A 215 19.66 -0.72 16.46
N ARG A 216 20.32 -1.37 15.50
CA ARG A 216 21.78 -1.52 15.43
C ARG A 216 22.29 -1.02 14.09
N GLU A 217 23.24 -0.08 14.09
CA GLU A 217 23.98 0.27 12.87
C GLU A 217 24.99 -0.84 12.51
N THR A 218 25.09 -1.13 11.22
CA THR A 218 26.11 -2.02 10.65
C THR A 218 27.00 -1.24 9.68
N GLY A 219 28.07 -1.86 9.16
CA GLY A 219 28.96 -1.21 8.19
C GLY A 219 28.21 -0.65 6.99
N SER A 220 27.31 -1.44 6.40
CA SER A 220 26.54 -1.12 5.18
C SER A 220 25.15 -0.54 5.42
N GLY A 221 24.60 -0.64 6.64
CA GLY A 221 23.17 -0.44 6.87
C GLY A 221 22.78 -0.44 8.34
N TYR A 222 21.61 -1.00 8.61
CA TYR A 222 21.03 -1.16 9.94
C TYR A 222 20.29 -2.49 10.04
N ASP A 223 20.33 -3.09 11.23
CA ASP A 223 19.46 -4.18 11.64
C ASP A 223 18.45 -3.66 12.65
N VAL A 224 17.18 -4.01 12.47
CA VAL A 224 16.07 -3.61 13.35
C VAL A 224 15.33 -4.84 13.82
N THR A 225 15.19 -5.01 15.14
CA THR A 225 14.23 -5.94 15.75
C THR A 225 12.98 -5.15 16.15
N MET A 226 11.83 -5.49 15.58
CA MET A 226 10.54 -4.88 15.90
C MET A 226 9.93 -5.44 17.19
N ARG A 227 8.89 -4.79 17.72
CA ARG A 227 8.26 -5.20 19.00
C ARG A 227 7.53 -6.54 18.89
N ASP A 228 6.86 -6.79 17.75
CA ASP A 228 6.25 -8.08 17.40
C ASP A 228 7.27 -9.19 17.05
N GLY A 229 8.57 -8.93 17.18
CA GLY A 229 9.64 -9.90 16.98
C GLY A 229 10.13 -10.06 15.53
N VAL A 230 9.47 -9.42 14.56
CA VAL A 230 9.97 -9.37 13.18
C VAL A 230 11.32 -8.65 13.12
N LYS A 231 12.22 -9.12 12.25
CA LYS A 231 13.53 -8.51 12.02
C LYS A 231 13.63 -8.06 10.57
N VAL A 232 14.15 -6.85 10.36
CA VAL A 232 14.47 -6.32 9.03
C VAL A 232 15.89 -5.75 9.03
N SER A 233 16.59 -5.90 7.91
CA SER A 233 17.90 -5.30 7.66
C SER A 233 17.84 -4.51 6.36
N PHE A 234 18.31 -3.26 6.38
CA PHE A 234 18.32 -2.38 5.20
C PHE A 234 19.59 -1.53 5.14
N THR A 235 20.02 -1.22 3.93
CA THR A 235 21.24 -0.46 3.63
C THR A 235 21.07 1.04 3.87
N LYS A 236 22.20 1.75 3.97
CA LYS A 236 22.22 3.22 4.02
C LYS A 236 21.67 3.86 2.73
N ASP A 237 21.80 3.18 1.58
CA ASP A 237 21.18 3.61 0.33
C ASP A 237 19.67 3.35 0.27
N GLU A 238 19.16 2.28 0.89
CA GLU A 238 17.71 2.09 1.04
C GLU A 238 17.10 3.14 1.98
N LEU A 239 17.80 3.54 3.05
CA LEU A 239 17.38 4.66 3.90
C LEU A 239 17.36 6.00 3.14
N ARG A 240 18.33 6.24 2.25
CA ARG A 240 18.36 7.41 1.35
C ARG A 240 17.19 7.40 0.35
N GLN A 241 16.90 6.24 -0.26
CA GLN A 241 15.75 6.04 -1.14
C GLN A 241 14.42 6.25 -0.39
N ALA A 242 14.28 5.68 0.81
CA ALA A 242 13.13 5.86 1.69
C ALA A 242 12.85 7.34 2.01
N ALA A 243 13.86 8.09 2.44
CA ALA A 243 13.73 9.54 2.68
C ALA A 243 13.32 10.31 1.41
N THR A 244 13.78 9.86 0.24
CA THR A 244 13.45 10.47 -1.06
C THR A 244 11.99 10.17 -1.45
N GLN A 245 11.51 8.96 -1.24
CA GLN A 245 10.16 8.53 -1.65
C GLN A 245 9.05 8.93 -0.67
N ALA A 246 9.32 8.89 0.63
CA ALA A 246 8.38 9.28 1.69
C ALA A 246 7.92 10.75 1.56
N ARG A 247 8.79 11.61 1.00
CA ARG A 247 8.56 13.04 0.74
C ARG A 247 8.02 13.79 1.96
N PHE A 248 8.44 13.36 3.15
CA PHE A 248 8.13 14.02 4.41
C PHE A 248 8.69 15.44 4.42
N LYS A 249 8.05 16.33 5.18
CA LYS A 249 8.46 17.73 5.36
C LYS A 249 8.18 18.19 6.78
N GLY A 250 8.98 19.09 7.32
CA GLY A 250 8.72 19.62 8.67
C GLY A 250 9.75 20.62 9.18
N ASP A 251 9.57 21.04 10.43
CA ASP A 251 10.44 22.02 11.10
C ASP A 251 11.43 21.41 12.12
N ASP A 252 11.53 20.08 12.17
CA ASP A 252 12.50 19.35 13.00
C ASP A 252 13.32 18.36 12.14
N PRO A 253 14.56 18.75 11.73
CA PRO A 253 15.47 17.88 10.99
C PRO A 253 15.78 16.52 11.64
N GLN A 254 15.77 16.44 12.98
CA GLN A 254 16.01 15.19 13.69
C GLN A 254 14.77 14.31 13.61
N MET A 255 13.58 14.85 13.91
CA MET A 255 12.32 14.12 13.84
C MET A 255 12.01 13.61 12.42
N ILE A 256 12.39 14.36 11.38
CA ILE A 256 12.27 13.89 9.98
C ILE A 256 13.28 12.76 9.71
N THR A 257 14.50 12.80 10.27
CA THR A 257 15.46 11.70 10.18
C THR A 257 14.94 10.43 10.87
N ASP A 258 14.37 10.58 12.07
CA ASP A 258 13.72 9.50 12.83
C ASP A 258 12.54 8.90 12.05
N ALA A 259 11.66 9.74 11.50
CA ALA A 259 10.51 9.31 10.71
C ALA A 259 10.92 8.62 9.40
N ASN A 260 11.92 9.14 8.67
CA ASN A 260 12.46 8.50 7.47
C ASN A 260 13.06 7.12 7.78
N PHE A 261 13.68 6.94 8.95
CA PHE A 261 14.17 5.64 9.40
C PHE A 261 13.03 4.66 9.67
N MET A 262 11.97 5.10 10.35
CA MET A 262 10.77 4.27 10.59
C MET A 262 10.05 3.91 9.27
N TYR A 263 10.00 4.84 8.30
CA TYR A 263 9.50 4.56 6.95
C TYR A 263 10.37 3.52 6.22
N ALA A 264 11.71 3.60 6.31
CA ALA A 264 12.61 2.62 5.70
C ALA A 264 12.41 1.21 6.27
N ALA A 265 12.27 1.08 7.59
CA ALA A 265 11.96 -0.19 8.26
C ALA A 265 10.58 -0.72 7.83
N SER A 266 9.58 0.16 7.74
CA SER A 266 8.22 -0.15 7.28
C SER A 266 8.19 -0.65 5.83
N ALA A 267 8.89 0.04 4.91
CA ALA A 267 9.05 -0.38 3.51
C ALA A 267 9.83 -1.70 3.39
N LYS A 268 10.85 -1.92 4.24
CA LYS A 268 11.61 -3.17 4.21
C LYS A 268 10.79 -4.36 4.68
N ARG A 269 9.89 -4.15 5.64
CA ARG A 269 8.90 -5.14 6.06
C ARG A 269 7.85 -5.39 4.99
N ALA A 270 7.31 -4.35 4.34
CA ALA A 270 6.38 -4.50 3.22
C ALA A 270 7.00 -5.29 2.06
N GLN A 271 8.29 -5.10 1.76
CA GLN A 271 9.02 -5.93 0.81
C GLN A 271 9.07 -7.41 1.26
N MET A 272 9.41 -7.65 2.53
CA MET A 272 9.55 -9.01 3.09
C MET A 272 8.22 -9.77 3.19
N GLU A 273 7.15 -9.11 3.63
CA GLU A 273 5.79 -9.67 3.76
C GLU A 273 5.01 -9.67 2.41
N ASN A 274 5.63 -9.17 1.32
CA ASN A 274 5.05 -9.01 -0.01
C ASN A 274 3.67 -8.31 -0.02
N ASN A 275 3.62 -7.12 0.57
CA ASN A 275 2.46 -6.23 0.60
C ASN A 275 1.78 -6.13 -0.79
N ASP A 276 0.45 -6.21 -0.79
CA ASP A 276 -0.44 -6.18 -1.97
C ASP A 276 -0.11 -7.22 -3.04
N GLY A 277 0.61 -8.28 -2.66
CA GLY A 277 1.09 -9.32 -3.56
C GLY A 277 2.25 -8.90 -4.46
N THR A 278 2.70 -7.63 -4.41
CA THR A 278 3.68 -7.11 -5.39
C THR A 278 4.89 -6.36 -4.81
N ALA A 279 4.88 -5.99 -3.53
CA ALA A 279 5.97 -5.25 -2.88
C ALA A 279 7.30 -6.02 -2.84
N GLY A 280 7.26 -7.36 -2.82
CA GLY A 280 8.44 -8.22 -2.79
C GLY A 280 9.32 -8.12 -4.04
N ARG A 281 8.79 -7.60 -5.16
CA ARG A 281 9.52 -7.40 -6.42
C ARG A 281 10.77 -6.53 -6.26
N SER A 282 10.72 -5.49 -5.44
CA SER A 282 11.86 -4.61 -5.12
C SER A 282 11.55 -3.67 -3.96
N PHE A 283 12.57 -3.08 -3.34
CA PHE A 283 12.37 -2.05 -2.32
C PHE A 283 11.57 -0.83 -2.86
N GLN A 284 11.70 -0.51 -4.15
CA GLN A 284 10.87 0.51 -4.80
C GLN A 284 9.40 0.08 -4.98
N ALA A 285 9.14 -1.18 -5.32
CA ALA A 285 7.77 -1.70 -5.39
C ALA A 285 7.09 -1.64 -4.00
N ALA A 286 7.83 -1.98 -2.94
CA ALA A 286 7.37 -1.81 -1.57
C ALA A 286 7.11 -0.33 -1.23
N MET A 287 8.05 0.59 -1.51
CA MET A 287 7.84 2.01 -1.28
C MET A 287 6.66 2.58 -2.08
N ASN A 288 6.27 2.01 -3.22
CA ASN A 288 5.06 2.41 -3.93
C ASN A 288 3.80 1.99 -3.16
N SER A 289 3.73 0.75 -2.67
CA SER A 289 2.61 0.26 -1.83
C SER A 289 2.45 0.98 -0.49
N LEU A 290 3.45 1.77 -0.07
CA LEU A 290 3.33 2.64 1.13
C LEU A 290 2.64 3.98 0.86
N ASN A 291 2.28 4.29 -0.39
CA ASN A 291 1.88 5.62 -0.85
C ASN A 291 0.55 5.68 -1.62
N ASP A 292 -0.13 4.55 -1.84
CA ASP A 292 -1.27 4.42 -2.77
C ASP A 292 -2.65 4.64 -2.13
N GLY A 293 -2.89 4.13 -0.91
CA GLY A 293 -4.18 4.24 -0.22
C GLY A 293 -4.42 3.18 0.86
N GLU A 294 -3.36 2.85 1.61
CA GLU A 294 -3.28 1.73 2.56
C GLU A 294 -4.46 1.60 3.53
N GLY A 295 -4.71 0.38 4.01
CA GLY A 295 -5.79 0.09 4.95
C GLY A 295 -5.49 0.46 6.41
N SER A 296 -6.54 0.74 7.17
CA SER A 296 -6.49 0.96 8.62
C SER A 296 -5.59 -0.02 9.35
N ARG A 297 -4.67 0.52 10.17
CA ARG A 297 -3.71 -0.20 11.03
C ARG A 297 -2.52 -0.86 10.32
N GLU A 298 -2.41 -0.80 8.99
CA GLU A 298 -1.26 -1.37 8.29
C GLU A 298 0.07 -0.69 8.61
N GLY A 299 0.07 0.62 8.88
CA GLY A 299 1.30 1.31 9.31
C GLY A 299 1.78 0.83 10.68
N LEU A 300 0.86 0.64 11.64
CA LEU A 300 1.17 0.04 12.95
C LEU A 300 1.67 -1.41 12.80
N ASN A 301 1.11 -2.18 11.86
CA ASN A 301 1.60 -3.51 11.51
C ASN A 301 3.02 -3.49 10.93
N ARG A 302 3.32 -2.60 9.98
CA ARG A 302 4.64 -2.50 9.33
C ARG A 302 5.72 -1.88 10.22
N LEU A 303 5.33 -1.11 11.24
CA LEU A 303 6.20 -0.73 12.37
C LEU A 303 6.37 -1.87 13.40
N GLY A 304 5.69 -3.01 13.21
CA GLY A 304 5.76 -4.18 14.08
C GLY A 304 5.21 -3.95 15.48
N LEU A 305 4.08 -3.24 15.55
CA LEU A 305 3.31 -2.97 16.77
C LEU A 305 2.13 -3.96 16.93
N LYS A 306 2.15 -5.09 16.23
CA LYS A 306 1.20 -6.20 16.47
C LYS A 306 1.28 -6.62 17.94
N GLY A 307 0.14 -6.61 18.63
CA GLY A 307 0.08 -6.85 20.09
C GLY A 307 0.36 -5.63 20.98
N HIS A 308 0.58 -4.44 20.40
CA HIS A 308 0.78 -3.16 21.10
C HIS A 308 -0.27 -2.09 20.73
N TYR A 309 -1.36 -2.51 20.10
CA TYR A 309 -2.53 -1.69 19.84
C TYR A 309 -3.80 -2.52 19.88
N ARG A 310 -4.96 -1.87 20.07
CA ARG A 310 -6.29 -2.49 19.92
C ARG A 310 -7.24 -1.59 19.12
N PRO A 311 -8.28 -2.15 18.47
CA PRO A 311 -9.45 -1.39 18.04
C PRO A 311 -10.03 -0.56 19.19
N ALA A 312 -10.58 0.60 18.85
CA ALA A 312 -11.06 1.60 19.78
C ALA A 312 -12.33 2.29 19.26
N THR A 313 -12.84 3.25 20.03
CA THR A 313 -13.84 4.24 19.58
C THR A 313 -13.22 5.63 19.46
N ASP A 314 -13.94 6.57 18.86
CA ASP A 314 -13.59 7.99 18.94
C ASP A 314 -13.57 8.49 20.40
N SER A 315 -14.46 7.98 21.26
CA SER A 315 -14.52 8.30 22.69
C SER A 315 -13.24 7.86 23.45
N ASP A 316 -12.70 6.67 23.14
CA ASP A 316 -11.38 6.22 23.62
C ASP A 316 -10.30 7.26 23.28
N LEU A 317 -10.29 7.78 22.06
CA LEU A 317 -9.30 8.75 21.57
C LEU A 317 -9.55 10.17 22.14
N ARG A 318 -10.80 10.59 22.34
CA ARG A 318 -11.18 11.82 23.05
C ARG A 318 -10.67 11.83 24.50
N SER A 319 -10.51 10.66 25.13
CA SER A 319 -9.93 10.52 26.48
C SER A 319 -8.39 10.62 26.52
N SER A 320 -7.78 11.34 25.56
CA SER A 320 -6.34 11.57 25.40
C SER A 320 -5.48 10.31 25.27
N LYS A 321 -6.05 9.20 24.77
CA LYS A 321 -5.27 8.01 24.40
C LYS A 321 -4.63 8.22 23.04
N VAL A 322 -3.35 7.89 22.93
CA VAL A 322 -2.60 7.97 21.66
C VAL A 322 -3.06 6.87 20.72
N GLY A 323 -3.27 7.22 19.45
CA GLY A 323 -3.90 6.32 18.50
C GLY A 323 -3.90 6.80 17.06
N THR A 324 -4.61 6.06 16.21
CA THR A 324 -5.00 6.49 14.86
C THR A 324 -6.51 6.51 14.72
N VAL A 325 -7.02 7.38 13.84
CA VAL A 325 -8.40 7.34 13.38
C VAL A 325 -8.46 7.53 11.88
N GLU A 326 -9.33 6.76 11.22
CA GLU A 326 -9.53 6.79 9.77
C GLU A 326 -10.99 7.16 9.41
N TYR A 327 -11.16 8.28 8.71
CA TYR A 327 -12.43 8.73 8.10
C TYR A 327 -12.17 9.73 6.98
N GLY A 328 -13.16 9.96 6.10
CA GLY A 328 -13.06 10.96 5.02
C GLY A 328 -11.95 10.68 3.99
N GLY A 329 -11.54 9.43 3.83
CA GLY A 329 -10.41 9.04 2.97
C GLY A 329 -9.02 9.29 3.56
N HIS A 330 -8.92 9.61 4.85
CA HIS A 330 -7.66 10.01 5.50
C HIS A 330 -7.43 9.22 6.80
N SER A 331 -6.18 8.84 7.06
CA SER A 331 -5.72 8.35 8.37
C SER A 331 -4.97 9.47 9.10
N MET A 332 -5.37 9.73 10.34
CA MET A 332 -4.83 10.77 11.19
C MET A 332 -4.31 10.14 12.48
N ALA A 333 -3.18 10.63 13.01
CA ALA A 333 -2.83 10.35 14.40
C ALA A 333 -3.80 11.11 15.32
N VAL A 334 -4.13 10.54 16.48
CA VAL A 334 -4.82 11.27 17.56
C VAL A 334 -3.93 11.30 18.78
N ILE A 335 -3.67 12.52 19.26
CA ILE A 335 -2.70 12.87 20.29
C ILE A 335 -3.38 13.90 21.19
N ASP A 336 -3.43 13.65 22.50
CA ASP A 336 -4.10 14.52 23.49
C ASP A 336 -5.55 14.91 23.11
N GLY A 337 -6.29 13.96 22.52
CA GLY A 337 -7.66 14.16 22.06
C GLY A 337 -7.82 15.01 20.80
N ARG A 338 -6.73 15.31 20.08
CA ARG A 338 -6.70 16.11 18.84
C ARG A 338 -6.17 15.33 17.65
N ILE A 339 -6.80 15.51 16.49
CA ILE A 339 -6.35 14.92 15.22
C ILE A 339 -5.14 15.67 14.66
N GLU A 340 -4.20 14.95 14.07
CA GLU A 340 -3.10 15.53 13.29
C GLU A 340 -3.51 15.70 11.82
N LEU A 341 -3.21 16.85 11.22
CA LEU A 341 -3.64 17.21 9.86
C LEU A 341 -2.50 17.89 9.09
N TRP A 342 -1.76 17.14 8.28
CA TRP A 342 -0.73 17.65 7.35
C TRP A 342 0.29 18.63 7.99
N GLY A 343 0.73 18.38 9.22
CA GLY A 343 1.65 19.24 9.97
C GLY A 343 0.98 20.17 10.99
N ARG A 344 -0.32 20.03 11.23
CA ARG A 344 -1.14 20.90 12.08
C ARG A 344 -1.94 20.11 13.13
N ARG A 345 -2.39 20.81 14.17
CA ARG A 345 -3.28 20.27 15.21
C ARG A 345 -4.72 20.63 14.89
N GLY A 346 -5.55 19.64 14.57
CA GLY A 346 -6.95 19.83 14.23
C GLY A 346 -7.90 19.90 15.45
N GLY A 347 -9.18 19.66 15.15
CA GLY A 347 -10.22 19.49 16.16
C GLY A 347 -10.11 18.20 16.97
N VAL A 348 -11.18 17.88 17.69
CA VAL A 348 -11.37 16.54 18.28
C VAL A 348 -11.68 15.52 17.16
N PRO A 349 -11.33 14.23 17.33
CA PRO A 349 -11.63 13.20 16.33
C PRO A 349 -13.15 13.08 16.08
N GLN A 350 -13.52 12.53 14.93
CA GLN A 350 -14.89 12.10 14.62
C GLN A 350 -14.99 10.57 14.70
N SER A 351 -16.21 10.04 14.57
CA SER A 351 -16.42 8.59 14.42
C SER A 351 -15.81 8.09 13.12
N GLY A 352 -15.15 6.93 13.19
CA GLY A 352 -14.40 6.32 12.09
C GLY A 352 -13.77 5.02 12.56
N MET A 353 -12.90 4.41 11.75
CA MET A 353 -12.10 3.29 12.24
C MET A 353 -11.05 3.83 13.22
N ALA A 354 -11.15 3.45 14.49
CA ALA A 354 -10.30 3.97 15.57
C ALA A 354 -9.40 2.88 16.16
N THR A 355 -8.21 3.28 16.61
CA THR A 355 -7.19 2.39 17.18
C THR A 355 -6.43 3.11 18.28
N VAL A 356 -6.27 2.50 19.47
CA VAL A 356 -5.38 3.02 20.52
C VAL A 356 -4.17 2.11 20.70
N LEU A 357 -3.02 2.71 20.96
CA LEU A 357 -1.78 2.01 21.34
C LEU A 357 -1.76 1.77 22.85
N PHE A 358 -0.93 0.81 23.30
CA PHE A 358 -0.65 0.56 24.71
C PHE A 358 0.81 0.10 24.92
#